data_AF-C0BDL8-F1
#
_entry.id   AF-C0BDL8-F1
#
_cell.length_a   1.000
_cell.length_b   1.000
_cell.length_c   1.000
_cell.angle_alpha   90.00
_cell.angle_beta   90.00
_cell.angle_gamma   90.00
#
_symmetry.space_group_name_H-M   'P 1'
#
loop_
_entity.id
_entity.type
_entity.pdbx_description
1 polymer ?
#
loop_
_entity_poly.entity_id
_entity_poly.type
_entity_poly.pdbx_seq_one_letter_code
_entity_poly.pdbx_strand_id
1 'polypeptide(L)'
;MTTKKKEQAKVVSQEQLADGIFSMWIQTEAAGSARPGQFISMYTNDGSKLLPRPISICEIDKEGGKLRVVYRVTGEKPEQKNFHR
;
A
#
# COMPACT_ATOMS: atom_id res chain seq x y z
N MET A 1 20.72 12.10 -2.88
CA MET A 1 19.72 12.63 -1.92
C MET A 1 18.44 11.83 -2.08
N THR A 2 18.04 11.03 -1.09
CA THR A 2 16.85 10.17 -1.18
C THR A 2 15.68 10.87 -0.52
N THR A 3 14.89 11.59 -1.32
CA THR A 3 13.68 12.29 -0.88
C THR A 3 12.59 11.27 -0.53
N LYS A 4 12.43 10.97 0.76
CA LYS A 4 11.26 10.22 1.26
C LYS A 4 10.06 11.15 1.25
N LYS A 5 9.15 11.00 0.28
CA LYS A 5 7.89 11.76 0.22
C LYS A 5 6.80 10.95 0.93
N LYS A 6 6.21 11.50 1.99
CA LYS A 6 5.03 10.92 2.65
C LYS A 6 3.81 11.61 2.06
N GLU A 7 2.95 10.84 1.43
CA GLU A 7 1.69 11.32 0.88
C GLU A 7 0.54 10.44 1.37
N GLN A 8 -0.67 11.01 1.38
CA GLN A 8 -1.88 10.21 1.52
C GLN A 8 -2.23 9.66 0.15
N ALA A 9 -2.48 8.36 0.10
CA ALA A 9 -2.73 7.64 -1.14
C ALA A 9 -4.12 7.02 -1.07
N LYS A 10 -4.89 7.11 -2.16
CA LYS A 10 -6.28 6.66 -2.18
C LYS A 10 -6.36 5.22 -2.64
N VAL A 11 -7.03 4.36 -1.89
CA VAL A 11 -7.30 2.99 -2.34
C VAL A 11 -8.32 3.02 -3.48
N VAL A 12 -7.90 2.54 -4.66
CA VAL A 12 -8.74 2.45 -5.87
C VAL A 12 -9.50 1.14 -5.89
N SER A 13 -8.82 0.05 -5.55
CA SER A 13 -9.40 -1.29 -5.52
C SER A 13 -8.65 -2.16 -4.52
N GLN A 14 -9.34 -3.08 -3.88
CA GLN A 14 -8.75 -4.09 -3.01
C GLN A 14 -9.45 -5.42 -3.26
N GLU A 15 -8.67 -6.44 -3.55
CA GLU A 15 -9.15 -7.79 -3.86
C GLU A 15 -8.41 -8.82 -3.01
N GLN A 16 -9.11 -9.85 -2.57
CA GLN A 16 -8.49 -10.97 -1.87
C GLN A 16 -8.02 -12.01 -2.90
N LEU A 17 -6.70 -12.23 -2.98
CA LEU A 17 -6.12 -13.21 -3.88
C LEU A 17 -6.14 -14.63 -3.28
N ALA A 18 -5.96 -14.72 -1.97
CA ALA A 18 -6.00 -15.98 -1.24
C ALA A 18 -6.36 -15.73 0.24
N ASP A 19 -6.52 -16.80 1.03
CA ASP A 19 -6.73 -16.67 2.46
C ASP A 19 -5.57 -15.89 3.12
N GLY A 20 -5.90 -14.73 3.69
CA GLY A 20 -4.91 -13.81 4.25
C GLY A 20 -4.01 -13.10 3.24
N ILE A 21 -4.19 -13.20 1.92
CA ILE A 21 -3.42 -12.47 0.91
C ILE A 21 -4.33 -11.51 0.14
N PHE A 22 -3.97 -10.23 0.16
CA PHE A 22 -4.74 -9.15 -0.44
C PHE A 22 -3.89 -8.38 -1.45
N SER A 23 -4.51 -8.04 -2.58
CA SER A 23 -3.99 -7.15 -3.60
C SER A 23 -4.73 -5.82 -3.51
N MET A 24 -4.00 -4.71 -3.43
CA MET A 24 -4.55 -3.37 -3.33
C MET A 24 -3.94 -2.47 -4.41
N TRP A 25 -4.80 -1.78 -5.14
CA TRP A 25 -4.44 -0.70 -6.03
C TRP A 25 -4.60 0.62 -5.30
N ILE A 26 -3.56 1.45 -5.31
CA ILE A 26 -3.51 2.72 -4.62
C ILE A 26 -3.14 3.81 -5.63
N GLN A 27 -3.95 4.86 -5.71
CA GLN A 27 -3.67 6.05 -6.50
C GLN A 27 -2.76 6.99 -5.73
N THR A 28 -1.64 7.34 -6.34
CA THR A 28 -0.57 8.12 -5.72
C THR A 28 0.25 8.83 -6.79
N GLU A 29 0.68 10.05 -6.50
CA GLU A 29 1.57 10.78 -7.39
C GLU A 29 2.94 10.09 -7.53
N ALA A 30 3.35 9.37 -6.49
CA ALA A 30 4.59 8.59 -6.49
C ALA A 30 4.64 7.58 -7.64
N ALA A 31 3.50 7.11 -8.16
CA ALA A 31 3.44 6.14 -9.26
C ALA A 31 4.23 6.59 -10.50
N GLY A 32 4.19 7.88 -10.83
CA GLY A 32 4.94 8.42 -11.98
C GLY A 32 6.46 8.34 -11.82
N SER A 33 6.92 8.41 -10.56
CA SER A 33 8.35 8.35 -10.21
C SER A 33 8.81 6.97 -9.70
N ALA A 34 7.86 6.07 -9.45
CA ALA A 34 8.10 4.75 -8.91
C ALA A 34 8.85 3.87 -9.92
N ARG A 35 9.73 3.02 -9.39
CA ARG A 35 10.55 2.09 -10.15
C ARG A 35 10.31 0.66 -9.66
N PRO A 36 10.37 -0.33 -10.55
CA PRO A 36 10.34 -1.74 -10.17
C PRO A 36 11.41 -2.05 -9.12
N GLY A 37 11.06 -2.88 -8.12
CA GLY A 37 11.96 -3.21 -7.01
C GLY A 37 11.96 -2.22 -5.84
N GLN A 38 11.17 -1.16 -5.91
CA GLN A 38 10.91 -0.29 -4.75
C GLN A 38 9.82 -0.86 -3.84
N PHE A 39 9.81 -0.36 -2.60
CA PHE A 39 8.82 -0.69 -1.58
C PHE A 39 8.19 0.59 -1.04
N ILE A 40 6.92 0.50 -0.63
CA ILE A 40 6.25 1.57 0.12
C ILE A 40 6.26 1.24 1.60
N SER A 41 6.46 2.26 2.43
CA SER A 41 6.28 2.15 3.88
C SER A 41 4.84 2.44 4.22
N MET A 42 4.03 1.39 4.45
CA MET A 42 2.63 1.57 4.84
C MET A 42 2.55 1.79 6.35
N TYR A 43 1.93 2.90 6.75
CA TYR A 43 1.62 3.22 8.14
C TYR A 43 0.17 2.87 8.40
N THR A 44 -0.09 1.96 9.34
CA THR A 44 -1.45 1.73 9.85
C THR A 44 -1.79 2.79 10.90
N ASN A 45 -3.03 3.24 10.94
CA ASN A 45 -3.53 4.25 11.89
C ASN A 45 -3.66 3.72 13.34
N ASP A 46 -3.02 2.60 13.62
CA ASP A 46 -3.12 1.86 14.87
C ASP A 46 -1.87 2.19 15.70
N GLY A 47 -2.03 3.01 16.74
CA GLY A 47 -0.93 3.55 17.56
C GLY A 47 -0.07 2.49 18.25
N SER A 48 -0.52 1.24 18.30
CA SER A 48 0.23 0.09 18.82
C SER A 48 1.18 -0.55 17.79
N LYS A 49 0.99 -0.28 16.48
CA LYS A 49 1.85 -0.78 15.40
C LYS A 49 2.78 0.36 14.92
N LEU A 50 3.70 0.75 15.81
CA LEU A 50 4.63 1.87 15.66
C LEU A 50 5.61 1.78 14.47
N LEU A 51 5.80 0.60 13.89
CA LEU A 51 6.78 0.38 12.82
C LEU A 51 6.12 0.30 11.44
N PRO A 52 6.53 1.13 10.46
CA PRO A 52 6.06 0.98 9.09
C PRO A 52 6.53 -0.35 8.52
N ARG A 53 5.61 -1.09 7.90
CA ARG A 53 5.98 -2.32 7.20
C ARG A 53 6.32 -1.96 5.74
N PRO A 54 7.50 -2.34 5.23
CA PRO A 54 7.80 -2.20 3.82
C PRO A 54 6.94 -3.22 3.05
N ILE A 55 6.09 -2.72 2.16
CA ILE A 55 5.29 -3.54 1.24
C ILE A 55 5.89 -3.38 -0.14
N SER A 56 6.22 -4.50 -0.77
CA SER A 56 6.75 -4.50 -2.13
C SER A 56 5.69 -4.03 -3.12
N ILE A 57 6.12 -3.16 -4.04
CA ILE A 57 5.30 -2.74 -5.17
C ILE A 57 5.38 -3.85 -6.22
N CYS A 58 4.25 -4.47 -6.53
CA CYS A 58 4.17 -5.54 -7.52
C CYS A 58 3.96 -4.99 -8.94
N GLU A 59 3.23 -3.88 -9.06
CA GLU A 59 2.86 -3.31 -10.35
C GLU A 59 2.81 -1.78 -10.26
N ILE A 60 3.16 -1.12 -11.35
CA ILE A 60 3.20 0.35 -11.45
C ILE A 60 2.42 0.73 -12.71
N ASP A 61 1.26 1.32 -12.52
CA ASP A 61 0.46 1.91 -13.59
C ASP A 61 0.78 3.41 -13.66
N LYS A 62 1.73 3.77 -14.51
CA LYS A 62 2.17 5.17 -14.69
C LYS A 62 1.12 6.01 -15.40
N GLU A 63 0.33 5.40 -16.30
CA GLU A 63 -0.70 6.09 -17.06
C GLU A 63 -1.89 6.43 -16.18
N GLY A 64 -2.32 5.49 -15.33
CA GLY A 64 -3.39 5.72 -14.36
C GLY A 64 -2.94 6.36 -13.05
N GLY A 65 -1.63 6.51 -12.82
CA GLY A 65 -1.08 7.05 -11.58
C GLY A 65 -1.35 6.16 -10.37
N LYS A 66 -1.27 4.84 -10.55
CA LYS A 66 -1.60 3.84 -9.51
C LYS A 66 -0.44 2.89 -9.26
N LEU A 67 -0.35 2.42 -8.03
CA LEU A 67 0.56 1.37 -7.61
C LEU A 67 -0.24 0.16 -7.14
N ARG A 68 0.19 -1.02 -7.52
CA ARG A 68 -0.33 -2.27 -6.97
C ARG A 68 0.60 -2.79 -5.91
N VAL A 69 0.04 -3.09 -4.76
CA VAL A 69 0.74 -3.74 -3.66
C VAL A 69 0.02 -5.01 -3.27
N VAL A 70 0.80 -6.03 -2.93
CA VAL A 70 0.27 -7.29 -2.40
C VAL A 70 0.82 -7.46 -1.00
N TYR A 71 -0.07 -7.72 -0.05
CA TYR A 71 0.31 -7.94 1.33
C TYR A 71 -0.44 -9.12 1.91
N ARG A 72 0.24 -9.83 2.81
CA ARG A 72 -0.37 -10.86 3.62
C ARG A 72 -0.75 -10.32 4.98
N VAL A 73 -1.90 -10.73 5.49
CA VAL A 73 -2.34 -10.43 6.85
C VAL A 73 -2.22 -11.72 7.65
N THR A 74 -1.31 -11.70 8.62
CA THR A 74 -1.06 -12.83 9.52
C THR A 74 -1.42 -12.35 10.92
N GLY A 75 -2.65 -12.60 11.36
CA GLY A 75 -3.22 -12.13 12.63
C GLY A 75 -4.74 -12.06 12.58
N GLU A 76 -5.40 -12.01 13.75
CA GLU A 76 -6.86 -11.87 13.90
C GLU A 76 -7.39 -10.86 12.88
N LYS A 77 -8.41 -11.30 12.13
CA LYS A 77 -8.96 -10.67 10.92
C LYS A 77 -8.77 -9.16 10.95
N PRO A 78 -8.13 -8.54 9.94
CA PRO A 78 -8.20 -7.11 9.82
C PRO A 78 -9.67 -6.82 9.52
N GLU A 79 -10.45 -6.51 10.54
CA GLU A 79 -11.67 -5.73 10.37
C GLU A 79 -11.29 -4.63 9.39
N GLN A 80 -11.99 -4.58 8.27
CA GLN A 80 -11.84 -3.52 7.29
C GLN A 80 -12.26 -2.22 7.97
N LYS A 81 -11.38 -1.66 8.80
CA LYS A 81 -11.51 -0.31 9.33
C LYS A 81 -11.26 0.57 8.13
N ASN A 82 -12.37 0.98 7.52
CA ASN A 82 -12.51 2.11 6.63
C ASN A 82 -11.37 3.11 6.90
N PHE A 83 -10.42 3.17 5.97
CA PHE A 83 -9.47 4.27 5.89
C PHE A 83 -10.25 5.50 5.43
N HIS A 84 -11.05 6.05 6.35
CA HIS A 84 -11.74 7.33 6.22
C HIS A 84 -11.39 8.13 7.46
N ARG A 85 -10.43 9.05 7.32
CA ARG A 85 -10.64 10.50 7.46
C ARG A 85 -9.31 11.24 7.33
#